data_AF-A0A1J3D6D8-F1
#
_entry.id   AF-A0A1J3D6D8-F1
#
_cell.length_a   1.000
_cell.length_b   1.000
_cell.length_c   1.000
_cell.angle_alpha   90.00
_cell.angle_beta   90.00
_cell.angle_gamma   90.00
#
_symmetry.space_group_name_H-M   'P 1'
#
loop_
_entity.id
_entity.type
_entity.pdbx_description
1 polymer ?
#
loop_
_entity_poly.entity_id
_entity_poly.type
_entity_poly.pdbx_seq_one_letter_code
_entity_poly.pdbx_strand_id
1 'polypeptide(L)'
;MLGRAGRLEEAEMLITEVVNPDLVLWRTLLSACKIHRNVEMAEEIKRKILEIAPGDEGTFILMSNLYATTGKWNKVIEMKSEMKEMKLKKNPAMSWVEVD
;
A
#
# COMPACT_ATOMS: atom_id res chain seq x y z
N MET A 1 -10.23 -1.48 -15.92
CA MET A 1 -9.51 -1.99 -14.74
C MET A 1 -10.47 -2.09 -13.57
N LEU A 2 -10.70 -3.30 -13.02
CA LEU A 2 -11.70 -3.57 -11.99
C LEU A 2 -11.44 -2.80 -10.68
N GLY A 3 -10.19 -2.70 -10.26
CA GLY A 3 -9.81 -1.92 -9.07
C GLY A 3 -10.14 -0.42 -9.19
N ARG A 4 -10.13 0.17 -10.39
CA ARG A 4 -10.54 1.58 -10.56
C ARG A 4 -12.07 1.75 -10.51
N ALA A 5 -12.81 0.69 -10.81
CA ALA A 5 -14.27 0.68 -10.78
C ALA A 5 -14.86 0.36 -9.39
N GLY A 6 -14.01 0.18 -8.36
CA GLY A 6 -14.47 -0.16 -7.00
C GLY A 6 -14.80 -1.63 -6.79
N ARG A 7 -14.57 -2.48 -7.79
CA ARG A 7 -14.82 -3.94 -7.74
C ARG A 7 -13.60 -4.64 -7.15
N LEU A 8 -13.33 -4.37 -5.88
CA LEU A 8 -12.09 -4.80 -5.22
C LEU A 8 -12.07 -6.30 -4.94
N GLU A 9 -13.19 -6.86 -4.50
CA GLU A 9 -13.35 -8.28 -4.20
C GLU A 9 -13.15 -9.13 -5.46
N GLU A 10 -13.71 -8.68 -6.59
CA GLU A 10 -13.51 -9.34 -7.87
C GLU A 10 -12.08 -9.22 -8.37
N ALA A 11 -11.43 -8.08 -8.13
CA ALA A 11 -10.02 -7.92 -8.46
C ALA A 11 -9.14 -8.84 -7.57
N GLU A 12 -9.49 -9.05 -6.30
CA GLU A 12 -8.81 -10.02 -5.45
C GLU A 12 -9.00 -11.45 -5.95
N MET A 13 -10.24 -11.85 -6.26
CA MET A 13 -10.53 -13.20 -6.77
C MET A 13 -9.67 -13.53 -8.00
N LEU A 14 -9.58 -12.61 -8.97
CA LEU A 14 -8.74 -12.81 -10.16
C LEU A 14 -7.25 -12.95 -9.84
N ILE A 15 -6.74 -12.23 -8.83
CA ILE A 15 -5.34 -12.37 -8.40
C ILE A 15 -5.13 -13.72 -7.72
N THR A 16 -6.10 -14.20 -6.94
CA THR A 16 -6.01 -15.51 -6.27
C THR A 16 -6.10 -16.71 -7.20
N GLU A 17 -6.67 -16.53 -8.40
CA GLU A 17 -6.66 -17.56 -9.46
C GLU A 17 -5.28 -17.71 -10.13
N VAL A 18 -4.41 -16.70 -10.00
CA VAL A 18 -3.04 -16.78 -10.53
C VAL A 18 -2.20 -17.66 -9.62
N VAL A 19 -1.50 -18.63 -10.20
CA VAL A 19 -0.50 -19.42 -9.47
C VAL A 19 0.72 -18.53 -9.19
N ASN A 20 1.03 -18.30 -7.91
CA ASN A 20 2.09 -17.41 -7.43
C ASN A 20 1.94 -15.95 -7.94
N PRO A 21 0.91 -15.22 -7.48
CA PRO A 21 0.72 -13.83 -7.84
C PRO A 21 1.94 -13.00 -7.43
N ASP A 22 2.44 -12.20 -8.36
CA ASP A 22 3.64 -11.40 -8.13
C ASP A 22 3.37 -10.18 -7.23
N LEU A 23 4.45 -9.57 -6.77
CA LEU A 23 4.39 -8.36 -5.95
C LEU A 23 3.63 -7.21 -6.63
N VAL A 24 3.70 -7.13 -7.96
CA VAL A 24 3.09 -6.04 -8.74
C VAL A 24 1.57 -6.15 -8.73
N LEU A 25 1.01 -7.36 -8.86
CA LEU A 25 -0.42 -7.62 -8.77
C LEU A 25 -0.97 -7.19 -7.41
N TRP A 26 -0.32 -7.60 -6.32
CA TRP A 26 -0.74 -7.21 -4.98
C TRP A 26 -0.62 -5.70 -4.74
N ARG A 27 0.47 -5.05 -5.17
CA ARG A 27 0.62 -3.59 -5.06
C ARG A 27 -0.41 -2.83 -5.89
N THR A 28 -0.82 -3.39 -7.02
CA THR A 28 -1.87 -2.82 -7.88
C THR A 28 -3.21 -2.86 -7.15
N LEU A 29 -3.56 -3.99 -6.53
CA LEU A 29 -4.79 -4.09 -5.73
C LEU A 29 -4.74 -3.18 -4.50
N LEU A 30 -3.60 -3.12 -3.79
CA LEU A 30 -3.42 -2.23 -2.64
C LEU A 30 -3.63 -0.75 -3.01
N SER A 31 -3.13 -0.33 -4.18
CA SER A 31 -3.35 1.02 -4.70
C SER A 31 -4.84 1.30 -4.97
N ALA A 32 -5.59 0.29 -5.43
CA ALA A 32 -7.04 0.39 -5.60
C ALA A 32 -7.76 0.48 -4.24
N CYS A 33 -7.37 -0.33 -3.24
CA CYS A 33 -7.90 -0.23 -1.88
C CYS A 33 -7.70 1.18 -1.30
N LYS A 34 -6.55 1.80 -1.55
CA LYS A 34 -6.29 3.20 -1.16
C LYS A 34 -7.29 4.17 -1.79
N ILE A 35 -7.55 4.04 -3.10
CA ILE A 35 -8.49 4.92 -3.84
C ILE A 35 -9.90 4.82 -3.25
N HIS A 36 -10.35 3.60 -2.94
CA HIS A 36 -11.70 3.34 -2.41
C HIS A 36 -11.77 3.34 -0.89
N ARG A 37 -10.67 3.68 -0.20
CA ARG A 37 -10.56 3.73 1.26
C ARG A 37 -10.92 2.41 1.97
N ASN A 38 -10.77 1.27 1.29
CA ASN A 38 -11.00 -0.04 1.88
C ASN A 38 -9.79 -0.46 2.72
N VAL A 39 -9.83 -0.15 4.01
CA VAL A 39 -8.71 -0.41 4.94
C VAL A 39 -8.59 -1.88 5.30
N GLU A 40 -9.70 -2.58 5.41
CA GLU A 40 -9.73 -3.99 5.82
C GLU A 40 -9.00 -4.87 4.80
N MET A 41 -9.41 -4.77 3.54
CA MET A 41 -8.73 -5.49 2.45
C MET A 41 -7.27 -5.03 2.27
N ALA A 42 -6.97 -3.74 2.48
CA ALA A 42 -5.60 -3.25 2.39
C ALA A 42 -4.67 -3.88 3.44
N GLU A 43 -5.15 -4.16 4.66
CA GLU A 43 -4.37 -4.86 5.69
C GLU A 43 -4.12 -6.32 5.32
N GLU A 44 -5.09 -7.00 4.72
CA GLU A 44 -4.92 -8.35 4.18
C GLU A 44 -3.87 -8.39 3.08
N ILE A 45 -3.95 -7.47 2.13
CA ILE A 45 -2.99 -7.36 1.03
C ILE A 45 -1.60 -6.97 1.54
N LYS A 46 -1.51 -6.07 2.54
CA LYS A 46 -0.24 -5.72 3.19
C LYS A 46 0.47 -6.99 3.67
N ARG A 47 -0.24 -7.89 4.36
CA ARG A 47 0.35 -9.15 4.86
C ARG A 47 0.92 -10.00 3.72
N LYS A 48 0.14 -10.22 2.65
CA LYS A 48 0.59 -11.00 1.48
C LYS A 48 1.83 -10.39 0.81
N ILE A 49 1.87 -9.05 0.69
CA ILE A 49 3.03 -8.36 0.15
C ILE A 49 4.26 -8.55 1.05
N LEU A 50 4.12 -8.39 2.36
CA LEU A 50 5.25 -8.50 3.28
C LEU A 50 5.77 -9.93 3.43
N GLU A 51 4.94 -10.95 3.18
CA GLU A 51 5.41 -12.34 3.04
C GLU A 51 6.34 -12.52 1.84
N ILE A 52 6.07 -11.82 0.73
CA ILE A 52 6.88 -11.85 -0.50
C ILE A 52 8.10 -10.92 -0.40
N ALA A 53 7.90 -9.72 0.13
CA ALA A 53 8.88 -8.64 0.18
C ALA A 53 8.75 -7.84 1.50
N PRO A 54 9.37 -8.32 2.61
CA PRO A 54 9.24 -7.73 3.94
C PRO A 54 9.63 -6.25 4.06
N GLY A 55 10.44 -5.73 3.13
CA GLY A 55 10.93 -4.35 3.12
C GLY A 55 10.34 -3.48 2.02
N ASP A 56 9.20 -3.85 1.41
CA ASP A 56 8.62 -3.08 0.30
C ASP A 56 8.14 -1.68 0.75
N GLU A 57 8.99 -0.67 0.59
CA GLU A 57 8.73 0.73 0.96
C GLU A 57 7.42 1.27 0.39
N GLY A 58 7.08 0.84 -0.84
CA GLY A 58 5.87 1.26 -1.51
C GLY A 58 4.60 0.87 -0.75
N THR A 59 4.58 -0.33 -0.19
CA THR A 59 3.49 -0.84 0.65
C THR A 59 3.34 -0.02 1.92
N PHE A 60 4.44 0.28 2.62
CA PHE A 60 4.42 1.14 3.81
C PHE A 60 3.86 2.53 3.51
N ILE A 61 4.29 3.14 2.39
CA ILE A 61 3.81 4.46 1.95
C ILE A 61 2.30 4.42 1.61
N LEU A 62 1.85 3.41 0.86
CA LEU A 62 0.45 3.26 0.50
C LEU A 62 -0.44 3.08 1.74
N MET A 63 -0.02 2.24 2.69
CA MET A 63 -0.74 2.02 3.95
C MET A 63 -0.78 3.28 4.82
N SER A 64 0.35 3.99 4.97
CA SER A 64 0.40 5.23 5.73
C SER A 64 -0.56 6.29 5.16
N ASN A 65 -0.62 6.43 3.84
CA ASN A 65 -1.55 7.35 3.16
C ASN A 65 -3.02 6.93 3.33
N LEU A 66 -3.32 5.63 3.21
CA LEU A 66 -4.65 5.11 3.44
C LEU A 66 -5.12 5.38 4.88
N TYR A 67 -4.26 5.15 5.87
CA TYR A 67 -4.56 5.48 7.26
C TYR A 67 -4.78 6.96 7.50
N ALA A 68 -3.94 7.82 6.93
CA ALA A 68 -4.10 9.27 7.07
C ALA A 68 -5.42 9.75 6.46
N THR A 69 -5.77 9.28 5.27
CA THR A 69 -7.03 9.66 4.59
C THR A 69 -8.28 9.09 5.27
N THR A 70 -8.14 8.07 6.11
CA THR A 70 -9.25 7.47 6.89
C THR A 70 -9.23 7.84 8.37
N GLY A 71 -8.37 8.79 8.78
CA GLY A 71 -8.31 9.31 10.16
C GLY A 71 -7.68 8.36 11.18
N LYS A 72 -7.03 7.27 10.73
CA LYS A 72 -6.38 6.26 11.59
C LYS A 72 -4.97 6.69 12.00
N TRP A 73 -4.85 7.82 12.70
CA TRP A 73 -3.56 8.43 13.04
C TRP A 73 -2.63 7.54 13.86
N ASN A 74 -3.17 6.72 14.78
CA ASN A 74 -2.37 5.75 15.53
C ASN A 74 -1.65 4.77 14.60
N LYS A 75 -2.33 4.28 13.55
CA LYS A 75 -1.74 3.42 12.53
C LYS A 75 -0.73 4.15 11.64
N VAL A 76 -0.92 5.45 11.38
CA VAL A 76 0.10 6.26 10.69
C VAL A 76 1.39 6.34 11.51
N ILE A 77 1.29 6.52 12.83
CA ILE A 77 2.43 6.58 13.73
C ILE A 77 3.15 5.23 13.76
N GLU A 78 2.41 4.13 13.93
CA GLU A 78 2.93 2.75 13.86
C GLU A 78 3.72 2.53 12.57
N MET A 79 3.16 2.91 11.42
CA MET A 79 3.80 2.75 10.11
C MET A 79 5.09 3.55 9.99
N LYS A 80 5.13 4.76 10.54
CA LYS A 80 6.35 5.59 10.56
C LYS A 80 7.43 4.99 11.46
N SER A 81 7.05 4.33 12.55
CA SER A 81 7.98 3.63 13.44
C SER A 81 8.54 2.38 12.75
N GLU A 82 7.68 1.54 12.16
CA GLU A 82 8.07 0.35 11.38
C GLU A 82 9.08 0.73 10.27
N MET A 83 8.80 1.79 9.50
CA MET A 83 9.71 2.26 8.44
C MET A 83 11.08 2.71 8.98
N LYS A 84 11.13 3.35 10.16
CA LYS A 84 12.39 3.77 10.78
C LYS A 84 13.22 2.58 11.24
N GLU A 85 12.58 1.58 11.86
CA GLU A 85 13.24 0.38 12.36
C GLU A 85 13.86 -0.44 11.22
N MET A 86 13.15 -0.55 10.09
CA MET A 86 13.64 -1.26 8.91
C MET A 86 14.74 -0.51 8.15
N LYS A 87 15.22 0.65 8.65
CA LYS A 87 16.15 1.56 7.94
C LYS A 87 15.68 1.88 6.52
N LEU A 88 14.37 1.87 6.27
CA LEU A 88 13.75 2.36 5.04
C LEU A 88 13.88 3.88 5.09
N LYS A 89 15.11 4.35 4.87
CA LYS A 89 15.45 5.77 4.81
C LYS A 89 14.72 6.30 3.60
N LYS A 90 13.68 7.09 3.85
CA LYS A 90 13.12 7.98 2.83
C LYS A 90 14.27 8.68 2.12
N ASN A 91 14.41 8.45 0.82
CA ASN A 91 14.78 9.54 -0.05
C ASN A 91 13.58 10.48 -0.02
N PRO A 92 13.65 11.68 0.62
CA PRO A 92 12.63 12.67 0.38
C PRO A 92 12.60 12.88 -1.13
N ALA A 93 11.46 12.63 -1.77
CA ALA A 93 11.26 13.07 -3.14
C ALA A 93 11.44 14.59 -3.14
N MET A 94 12.64 15.05 -3.49
CA MET A 94 12.94 16.46 -3.66
C MET A 94 12.27 16.90 -4.96
N SER A 95 11.06 17.44 -4.86
CA SER A 95 10.62 18.44 -5.83
C SER A 95 10.99 19.81 -5.28
N TRP A 96 12.23 20.24 -5.53
CA TRP A 96 12.54 21.66 -5.48
C TRP A 96 11.83 22.27 -6.69
N VAL A 97 10.72 22.96 -6.45
CA VAL A 97 10.27 23.97 -7.40
C VAL A 97 11.12 25.19 -7.08
N GLU A 98 12.20 25.38 -7.83
CA GLU A 98 12.80 26.71 -7.95
C GLU A 98 11.76 27.59 -8.63
N VAL A 99 11.28 28.59 -7.89
CA VAL A 99 10.52 29.71 -8.43
C VAL A 99 11.55 30.79 -8.69
N ASP A 100 11.88 31.02 -9.96
CA ASP A 100 12.42 32.30 -10.43
C ASP A 100 11.27 33.28 -10.71
#